data_AF-A0A5K1K2I9-F1
#
_entry.id   AF-A0A5K1K2I9-F1
#
_cell.length_a   1.000
_cell.length_b   1.000
_cell.length_c   1.000
_cell.angle_alpha   90.00
_cell.angle_beta   90.00
_cell.angle_gamma   90.00
#
_symmetry.space_group_name_H-M   'P 1'
#
loop_
_entity.id
_entity.type
_entity.pdbx_description
1 polymer ?
#
loop_
_entity_poly.entity_id
_entity_poly.type
_entity_poly.pdbx_seq_one_letter_code
_entity_poly.pdbx_strand_id
1 'polypeptide(L)'
;MSEYGIDYRITDFEGYDHVEWVTKRKIAAATYAAVQGKVKVVELVTGIFHSWVFRPELGIDIKKNVYTPVGPGTLRFATTAKSDIGRSVARLSIIALDPATAAAVPGKLHIAGHNVSYDEIRDIVARVKGLPKGTIRSRDLKTEKENLSKHPSDNVLDYIAIVIGEGKVDFCDNSNDLVNPGRRFWEWRTIEDELRHPEH
;
A
#
# COMPACT_ATOMS: atom_id res chain seq x y z
N MET A 1 13.39 -4.36 0.44
CA MET A 1 13.07 -3.60 -0.79
C MET A 1 11.65 -3.05 -0.65
N SER A 2 11.35 -1.86 -1.16
CA SER A 2 9.98 -1.33 -1.12
C SER A 2 9.19 -1.86 -2.30
N GLU A 3 8.02 -2.45 -2.08
CA GLU A 3 7.13 -2.92 -3.16
C GLU A 3 6.18 -1.83 -3.68
N TYR A 4 6.46 -0.56 -3.37
CA TYR A 4 5.48 0.54 -3.47
C TYR A 4 4.17 0.21 -2.73
N GLY A 5 4.26 -0.62 -1.70
CA GLY A 5 3.12 -1.03 -0.91
C GLY A 5 2.29 -2.18 -1.48
N ILE A 6 2.54 -2.61 -2.73
CA ILE A 6 1.70 -3.58 -3.44
C ILE A 6 2.46 -4.89 -3.63
N ASP A 7 1.81 -6.02 -3.37
CA ASP A 7 2.41 -7.31 -3.68
C ASP A 7 2.48 -7.56 -5.20
N TYR A 8 3.66 -7.49 -5.82
CA TYR A 8 3.86 -7.69 -7.26
C TYR A 8 3.41 -9.06 -7.81
N ARG A 9 3.02 -9.99 -6.93
CA ARG A 9 2.49 -11.31 -7.29
C ARG A 9 0.99 -11.32 -7.53
N ILE A 10 0.26 -10.33 -7.02
CA ILE A 10 -1.20 -10.22 -7.20
C ILE A 10 -1.56 -9.34 -8.40
N THR A 11 -0.57 -8.67 -8.99
CA THR A 11 -0.75 -7.84 -10.17
C THR A 11 -0.92 -8.70 -11.42
N ASP A 12 -1.86 -8.34 -12.28
CA ASP A 12 -2.20 -9.06 -13.50
C ASP A 12 -2.05 -8.13 -14.72
N PHE A 13 -0.81 -7.89 -15.10
CA PHE A 13 -0.39 -6.98 -16.18
C PHE A 13 0.48 -7.70 -17.23
N GLU A 14 0.16 -8.95 -17.54
CA GLU A 14 0.96 -9.80 -18.43
C GLU A 14 1.23 -9.09 -19.77
N GLY A 15 2.51 -8.92 -20.10
CA GLY A 15 2.97 -8.28 -21.34
C GLY A 15 3.11 -6.76 -21.27
N TYR A 16 2.72 -6.12 -20.16
CA TYR A 16 2.83 -4.68 -19.95
C TYR A 16 3.10 -4.30 -18.48
N ASP A 17 3.70 -5.21 -17.71
CA ASP A 17 4.11 -4.97 -16.32
C ASP A 17 5.01 -3.74 -16.20
N HIS A 18 4.83 -2.99 -15.12
CA HIS A 18 5.74 -1.91 -14.78
C HIS A 18 7.16 -2.44 -14.52
N VAL A 19 8.17 -1.78 -15.10
CA VAL A 19 9.59 -2.22 -15.08
C VAL A 19 10.13 -2.47 -13.67
N GLU A 20 9.67 -1.69 -12.69
CA GLU A 20 10.04 -1.86 -11.27
C GLU A 20 9.61 -3.22 -10.71
N TRP A 21 8.39 -3.68 -10.99
CA TRP A 21 7.91 -4.97 -10.50
C TRP A 21 8.60 -6.15 -11.18
N VAL A 22 8.89 -6.02 -12.49
CA VAL A 22 9.72 -6.99 -13.21
C VAL A 22 11.11 -7.10 -12.58
N THR A 23 11.72 -5.96 -12.25
CA THR A 23 13.05 -5.91 -11.62
C THR A 23 13.03 -6.52 -10.22
N LYS A 24 12.03 -6.20 -9.40
CA LYS A 24 11.88 -6.77 -8.05
C LYS A 24 11.64 -8.27 -8.05
N ARG A 25 10.84 -8.80 -9.00
CA ARG A 25 10.70 -10.25 -9.20
C ARG A 25 12.05 -10.94 -9.43
N LYS A 26 12.91 -10.36 -10.26
CA LYS A 26 14.26 -10.87 -10.53
C LYS A 26 15.14 -10.82 -9.28
N ILE A 27 15.13 -9.70 -8.54
CA ILE A 27 15.93 -9.56 -7.32
C ILE A 27 15.47 -10.54 -6.23
N ALA A 28 14.16 -10.69 -6.03
CA ALA A 28 13.61 -11.66 -5.09
C ALA A 28 14.08 -13.08 -5.43
N ALA A 29 13.90 -13.51 -6.69
CA ALA A 29 14.34 -14.83 -7.16
C ALA A 29 15.85 -15.04 -6.94
N ALA A 30 16.68 -14.06 -7.31
CA ALA A 30 18.12 -14.10 -7.09
C ALA A 30 18.49 -14.18 -5.60
N THR A 31 17.76 -13.46 -4.74
CA THR A 31 17.98 -13.47 -3.28
C THR A 31 17.69 -14.85 -2.70
N TYR A 32 16.53 -15.44 -3.02
CA TYR A 32 16.19 -16.78 -2.55
C TYR A 32 17.19 -17.84 -3.03
N ALA A 33 17.64 -17.74 -4.29
CA ALA A 33 18.65 -18.64 -4.84
C ALA A 33 20.01 -18.49 -4.13
N ALA A 34 20.42 -17.26 -3.79
CA ALA A 34 21.69 -16.99 -3.14
C ALA A 34 21.74 -17.50 -1.69
N VAL A 35 20.64 -17.35 -0.94
CA VAL A 35 20.64 -17.72 0.50
C VAL A 35 20.35 -19.19 0.75
N GLN A 36 19.75 -19.92 -0.20
CA GLN A 36 19.49 -21.37 -0.13
C GLN A 36 18.84 -21.83 1.20
N GLY A 37 17.93 -21.01 1.75
CA GLY A 37 17.27 -21.28 3.03
C GLY A 37 18.13 -21.10 4.29
N LYS A 38 19.41 -20.72 4.16
CA LYS A 38 20.33 -20.46 5.29
C LYS A 38 20.04 -19.12 5.98
N VAL A 39 19.36 -18.22 5.27
CA VAL A 39 18.92 -16.92 5.79
C VAL A 39 17.41 -16.85 5.67
N LYS A 40 16.75 -16.42 6.75
CA LYS A 40 15.32 -16.12 6.71
C LYS A 40 15.09 -14.82 5.95
N VAL A 41 14.41 -14.92 4.81
CA VAL A 41 13.96 -13.77 4.03
C VAL A 41 12.52 -13.46 4.44
N VAL A 42 12.26 -12.19 4.75
CA VAL A 42 10.93 -11.70 5.12
C VAL A 42 10.53 -10.57 4.17
N GLU A 43 9.46 -10.79 3.43
CA GLU A 43 8.85 -9.81 2.54
C GLU A 43 7.71 -9.10 3.29
N LEU A 44 7.94 -7.82 3.64
CA LEU A 44 6.95 -6.98 4.27
C LEU A 44 6.25 -6.09 3.23
N VAL A 45 4.98 -6.33 3.00
CA VAL A 45 4.12 -5.53 2.13
C VAL A 45 3.29 -4.58 3.01
N THR A 46 3.30 -3.29 2.68
CA THR A 46 2.94 -2.23 3.64
C THR A 46 1.72 -1.39 3.23
N GLY A 47 1.14 -1.64 2.06
CA GLY A 47 0.18 -0.73 1.47
C GLY A 47 0.83 0.59 1.07
N ILE A 48 0.02 1.52 0.57
CA ILE A 48 0.51 2.78 0.02
C ILE A 48 1.02 3.68 1.14
N PHE A 49 2.14 4.38 0.93
CA PHE A 49 2.60 5.33 1.92
C PHE A 49 1.56 6.44 2.11
N HIS A 50 1.25 6.80 3.36
CA HIS A 50 0.28 7.87 3.66
C HIS A 50 0.55 9.15 2.86
N SER A 51 1.82 9.55 2.75
CA SER A 51 2.24 10.73 2.01
C SER A 51 2.01 10.66 0.50
N TRP A 52 1.80 9.46 -0.06
CA TRP A 52 1.50 9.25 -1.48
C TRP A 52 0.00 9.25 -1.76
N VAL A 53 -0.84 9.04 -0.76
CA VAL A 53 -2.30 8.97 -0.94
C VAL A 53 -2.85 10.23 -1.57
N PHE A 54 -2.34 11.41 -1.22
CA PHE A 54 -2.85 12.70 -1.72
C PHE A 54 -2.31 13.10 -3.10
N ARG A 55 -1.99 12.13 -3.94
CA ARG A 55 -1.47 12.32 -5.30
C ARG A 55 -2.62 12.29 -6.32
N PRO A 56 -2.71 13.28 -7.23
CA PRO A 56 -3.69 13.24 -8.32
C PRO A 56 -3.59 11.99 -9.20
N GLU A 57 -2.41 11.40 -9.33
CA GLU A 57 -2.15 10.17 -10.07
C GLU A 57 -2.84 8.95 -9.44
N LEU A 58 -3.01 8.94 -8.11
CA LEU A 58 -3.89 8.00 -7.40
C LEU A 58 -5.35 8.47 -7.38
N GLY A 59 -5.72 9.45 -8.21
CA GLY A 59 -7.09 9.96 -8.26
C GLY A 59 -7.52 10.74 -7.02
N ILE A 60 -6.60 11.31 -6.26
CA ILE A 60 -6.92 12.13 -5.07
C ILE A 60 -6.35 13.54 -5.28
N ASP A 61 -7.16 14.43 -5.85
CA ASP A 61 -6.81 15.84 -6.05
C ASP A 61 -7.46 16.71 -4.97
N ILE A 62 -6.77 16.82 -3.83
CA ILE A 62 -7.23 17.62 -2.69
C ILE A 62 -7.25 19.13 -2.98
N LYS A 63 -6.57 19.61 -4.04
CA LYS A 63 -6.55 21.03 -4.41
C LYS A 63 -7.80 21.38 -5.22
N LYS A 64 -8.22 20.50 -6.12
CA LYS A 64 -9.47 20.64 -6.88
C LYS A 64 -10.69 20.08 -6.15
N ASN A 65 -10.49 19.38 -5.03
CA ASN A 65 -11.53 18.69 -4.27
C ASN A 65 -12.29 17.64 -5.12
N VAL A 66 -11.54 16.91 -5.94
CA VAL A 66 -12.04 15.89 -6.86
C VAL A 66 -11.31 14.58 -6.59
N TYR A 67 -12.06 13.49 -6.56
CA TYR A 67 -11.58 12.15 -6.28
C TYR A 67 -12.03 11.25 -7.43
N THR A 68 -11.10 10.58 -8.10
CA THR A 68 -11.33 9.80 -9.33
C THR A 68 -10.83 8.37 -9.18
N PRO A 69 -11.43 7.56 -8.28
CA PRO A 69 -11.05 6.16 -8.12
C PRO A 69 -11.23 5.41 -9.45
N VAL A 70 -10.38 4.42 -9.69
CA VAL A 70 -10.67 3.38 -10.68
C VAL A 70 -11.58 2.36 -10.00
N GLY A 71 -12.78 2.16 -10.53
CA GLY A 71 -13.82 1.38 -9.85
C GLY A 71 -14.59 2.14 -8.76
N PRO A 72 -15.36 1.44 -7.91
CA PRO A 72 -16.17 2.06 -6.87
C PRO A 72 -15.33 2.83 -5.84
N GLY A 73 -15.76 4.04 -5.47
CA GLY A 73 -15.09 4.84 -4.42
C GLY A 73 -15.17 4.25 -3.01
N THR A 74 -15.99 3.22 -2.82
CA THR A 74 -16.16 2.48 -1.57
C THR A 74 -15.11 1.39 -1.35
N LEU A 75 -14.34 1.00 -2.39
CA LEU A 75 -13.26 0.04 -2.24
C LEU A 75 -12.21 0.56 -1.26
N ARG A 76 -11.86 -0.27 -0.28
CA ARG A 76 -10.82 0.04 0.69
C ARG A 76 -9.46 -0.40 0.17
N PHE A 77 -8.43 0.33 0.56
CA PHE A 77 -7.05 -0.03 0.32
C PHE A 77 -6.18 0.32 1.52
N ALA A 78 -5.12 -0.45 1.69
CA ALA A 78 -4.17 -0.31 2.78
C ALA A 78 -3.22 0.85 2.54
N THR A 79 -3.02 1.62 3.61
CA THR A 79 -2.08 2.71 3.68
C THR A 79 -1.28 2.63 4.98
N THR A 80 -0.01 2.99 4.97
CA THR A 80 0.82 3.00 6.20
C THR A 80 1.79 4.18 6.21
N ALA A 81 1.95 4.84 7.36
CA ALA A 81 2.94 5.89 7.55
C ALA A 81 4.37 5.32 7.49
N LYS A 82 5.34 6.12 7.01
CA LYS A 82 6.74 5.67 6.89
C LYS A 82 7.32 5.34 8.28
N SER A 83 6.96 6.14 9.29
CA SER A 83 7.38 5.90 10.68
C SER A 83 6.89 4.56 11.23
N ASP A 84 5.64 4.19 10.96
CA ASP A 84 5.06 2.91 11.39
C ASP A 84 5.64 1.72 10.63
N ILE A 85 5.99 1.89 9.36
CA ILE A 85 6.77 0.89 8.61
C ILE A 85 8.12 0.68 9.28
N GLY A 86 8.83 1.75 9.62
CA GLY A 86 10.12 1.66 10.32
C GLY A 86 10.03 0.91 11.65
N ARG A 87 9.02 1.25 12.47
CA ARG A 87 8.74 0.54 13.74
C ARG A 87 8.43 -0.94 13.52
N SER A 88 7.63 -1.25 12.50
CA SER A 88 7.27 -2.63 12.15
C SER A 88 8.48 -3.44 11.70
N VAL A 89 9.35 -2.88 10.85
CA VAL A 89 10.59 -3.54 10.42
C VAL A 89 11.51 -3.80 11.61
N ALA A 90 11.67 -2.82 12.50
CA ALA A 90 12.48 -2.99 13.71
C ALA A 90 11.91 -4.11 14.61
N ARG A 91 10.59 -4.14 14.82
CA ARG A 91 9.96 -5.20 15.63
C ARG A 91 10.11 -6.57 14.97
N LEU A 92 9.83 -6.69 13.68
CA LEU A 92 9.99 -7.95 12.94
C LEU A 92 11.42 -8.48 13.04
N SER A 93 12.41 -7.59 12.98
CA SER A 93 13.82 -7.97 13.11
C SER A 93 14.11 -8.58 14.48
N ILE A 94 13.57 -8.00 15.56
CA ILE A 94 13.72 -8.54 16.92
C ILE A 94 13.05 -9.92 17.03
N ILE A 95 11.81 -10.05 16.55
CA ILE A 95 11.06 -11.32 16.63
C ILE A 95 11.74 -12.40 15.76
N ALA A 96 12.26 -12.04 14.59
CA ALA A 96 12.91 -12.98 13.68
C ALA A 96 14.27 -13.50 14.19
N LEU A 97 14.93 -12.75 15.09
CA LEU A 97 16.24 -13.10 15.65
C LEU A 97 16.16 -13.87 16.97
N ASP A 98 15.03 -13.82 17.66
CA ASP A 98 14.81 -14.56 18.91
C ASP A 98 14.38 -16.01 18.62
N PRO A 99 15.15 -17.05 19.02
CA PRO A 99 14.80 -18.45 18.77
C PRO A 99 13.41 -18.86 19.27
N ALA A 100 12.91 -18.24 20.34
CA ALA A 100 11.60 -18.54 20.92
C ALA A 100 10.44 -18.03 20.06
N THR A 101 10.66 -16.99 19.25
CA THR A 101 9.60 -16.32 18.49
C THR A 101 9.83 -16.31 16.98
N ALA A 102 11.03 -16.68 16.52
CA ALA A 102 11.41 -16.66 15.11
C ALA A 102 10.46 -17.49 14.24
N ALA A 103 9.96 -18.63 14.73
CA ALA A 103 9.02 -19.47 13.99
C ALA A 103 7.68 -18.78 13.68
N ALA A 104 7.28 -17.78 14.47
CA ALA A 104 6.02 -17.05 14.27
C ALA A 104 6.09 -16.01 13.14
N VAL A 105 7.29 -15.64 12.67
CA VAL A 105 7.44 -14.68 11.57
C VAL A 105 7.28 -15.40 10.23
N PRO A 106 6.23 -15.14 9.43
CA PRO A 106 6.12 -15.76 8.11
C PRO A 106 7.17 -15.18 7.15
N GLY A 107 7.48 -15.90 6.07
CA GLY A 107 8.37 -15.39 5.01
C GLY A 107 7.78 -14.20 4.24
N LYS A 108 6.47 -13.98 4.36
CA LYS A 108 5.74 -12.87 3.76
C LYS A 108 4.62 -12.44 4.69
N LEU A 109 4.42 -11.13 4.84
CA LEU A 109 3.29 -10.58 5.57
C LEU A 109 2.84 -9.22 5.02
N HIS A 110 1.59 -8.88 5.33
CA HIS A 110 1.01 -7.56 5.11
C HIS A 110 0.93 -6.80 6.44
N ILE A 111 1.17 -5.49 6.42
CA ILE A 111 0.74 -4.57 7.48
C ILE A 111 -0.09 -3.46 6.86
N ALA A 112 -0.94 -2.85 7.67
CA ALA A 112 -1.74 -1.70 7.25
C ALA A 112 -1.94 -0.75 8.42
N GLY A 113 -1.35 0.44 8.38
CA GLY A 113 -1.61 1.47 9.38
C GLY A 113 -3.06 1.94 9.35
N HIS A 114 -3.64 2.02 8.16
CA HIS A 114 -5.03 2.39 7.94
C HIS A 114 -5.55 1.81 6.62
N ASN A 115 -6.59 0.97 6.66
CA ASN A 115 -7.36 0.63 5.46
C ASN A 115 -8.43 1.68 5.27
N VAL A 116 -8.52 2.29 4.10
CA VAL A 116 -9.41 3.43 3.86
C VAL A 116 -9.92 3.43 2.42
N SER A 117 -11.11 3.98 2.17
CA SER A 117 -11.69 4.19 0.85
C SER A 117 -11.57 5.65 0.37
N TYR A 118 -11.84 5.90 -0.91
CA TYR A 118 -11.87 7.28 -1.44
C TYR A 118 -12.99 8.10 -0.80
N ASP A 119 -14.14 7.49 -0.49
CA ASP A 119 -15.22 8.14 0.23
C ASP A 119 -14.77 8.61 1.62
N GLU A 120 -14.05 7.75 2.36
CA GLU A 120 -13.53 8.08 3.68
C GLU A 120 -12.43 9.15 3.60
N ILE A 121 -11.54 9.08 2.61
CA ILE A 121 -10.50 10.10 2.39
C ILE A 121 -11.14 11.45 2.08
N ARG A 122 -12.14 11.51 1.21
CA ARG A 122 -12.91 12.73 0.92
C ARG A 122 -13.50 13.32 2.20
N ASP A 123 -14.10 12.48 3.03
CA ASP A 123 -14.75 12.90 4.27
C ASP A 123 -13.73 13.38 5.32
N ILE A 124 -12.56 12.74 5.41
CA ILE A 124 -11.42 13.19 6.21
C ILE A 124 -10.95 14.57 5.73
N VAL A 125 -10.71 14.74 4.43
CA VAL A 125 -10.23 16.00 3.86
C VAL A 125 -11.23 17.13 4.11
N ALA A 126 -12.52 16.88 3.89
CA ALA A 126 -13.59 17.85 4.14
C ALA A 126 -13.59 18.30 5.61
N ARG A 127 -13.51 17.35 6.55
CA ARG A 127 -13.48 17.62 7.99
C ARG A 127 -12.23 18.37 8.42
N VAL A 128 -11.04 17.93 8.00
CA VAL A 128 -9.75 18.51 8.43
C VAL A 128 -9.55 19.90 7.85
N LYS A 129 -9.93 20.12 6.58
CA LYS A 129 -9.76 21.41 5.90
C LYS A 129 -10.94 22.38 6.06
N GLY A 130 -12.06 21.93 6.66
CA GLY A 130 -13.27 22.74 6.77
C GLY A 130 -13.90 23.08 5.41
N LEU A 131 -13.82 22.14 4.45
CA LEU A 131 -14.34 22.32 3.09
C LEU A 131 -15.60 21.45 2.87
N PRO A 132 -16.47 21.80 1.91
CA PRO A 132 -17.52 20.88 1.47
C PRO A 132 -16.93 19.55 1.00
N LYS A 133 -17.70 18.47 1.16
CA LYS A 133 -17.34 17.16 0.60
C LYS A 133 -17.11 17.29 -0.91
N GLY A 134 -15.95 16.83 -1.37
CA GLY A 134 -15.61 16.84 -2.78
C GLY A 134 -16.42 15.87 -3.63
N THR A 135 -16.18 15.87 -4.93
CA THR A 135 -16.91 14.99 -5.86
C THR A 135 -16.14 13.69 -6.07
N ILE A 136 -16.82 12.54 -5.95
CA ILE A 136 -16.31 11.25 -6.44
C ILE A 136 -16.73 11.07 -7.89
N ARG A 137 -15.78 10.78 -8.77
CA ARG A 137 -16.00 10.47 -10.19
C ARG A 137 -15.26 9.19 -10.53
N SER A 138 -15.91 8.04 -10.28
CA SER A 138 -15.34 6.74 -10.60
C SER A 138 -15.05 6.60 -12.09
N ARG A 139 -13.86 6.07 -12.40
CA ARG A 139 -13.47 5.62 -13.73
C ARG A 139 -13.75 4.13 -13.88
N ASP A 140 -14.06 3.68 -15.08
CA ASP A 140 -14.36 2.27 -15.34
C ASP A 140 -13.09 1.42 -15.32
N LEU A 141 -13.05 0.41 -14.44
CA LEU A 141 -11.87 -0.45 -14.25
C LEU A 141 -11.42 -1.13 -15.55
N LYS A 142 -12.38 -1.67 -16.32
CA LYS A 142 -12.08 -2.40 -17.54
C LYS A 142 -11.44 -1.48 -18.58
N THR A 143 -12.04 -0.31 -18.80
CA THR A 143 -11.54 0.71 -19.72
C THR A 143 -10.14 1.19 -19.32
N GLU A 144 -9.92 1.48 -18.05
CA GLU A 144 -8.61 1.94 -17.57
C GLU A 144 -7.53 0.85 -17.72
N LYS A 145 -7.85 -0.42 -17.43
CA LYS A 145 -6.91 -1.55 -17.62
C LYS A 145 -6.59 -1.77 -19.09
N GLU A 146 -7.59 -1.73 -19.97
CA GLU A 146 -7.40 -1.84 -21.43
C GLU A 146 -6.54 -0.68 -21.96
N ASN A 147 -6.77 0.54 -21.51
CA ASN A 147 -5.98 1.71 -21.90
C ASN A 147 -4.52 1.55 -21.47
N LEU A 148 -4.28 1.14 -20.22
CA LEU A 148 -2.92 0.92 -19.71
C LEU A 148 -2.19 -0.20 -20.47
N SER A 149 -2.89 -1.24 -20.92
CA SER A 149 -2.28 -2.30 -21.74
C SER A 149 -1.86 -1.83 -23.14
N LYS A 150 -2.61 -0.91 -23.75
CA LYS A 150 -2.32 -0.35 -25.08
C LYS A 150 -1.28 0.75 -25.03
N HIS A 151 -1.28 1.48 -23.91
CA HIS A 151 -0.41 2.62 -23.66
C HIS A 151 0.21 2.50 -22.26
N PRO A 152 1.20 1.59 -22.08
CA PRO A 152 1.89 1.44 -20.80
C PRO A 152 2.49 2.75 -20.32
N SER A 153 2.40 2.99 -19.01
CA SER A 153 2.89 4.22 -18.38
C SER A 153 4.21 3.95 -17.64
N ASP A 154 5.12 4.92 -17.63
CA ASP A 154 6.31 4.87 -16.77
C ASP A 154 6.00 5.26 -15.31
N ASN A 155 4.76 5.67 -15.03
CA ASN A 155 4.32 6.03 -13.69
C ASN A 155 3.65 4.84 -12.99
N VAL A 156 4.33 4.27 -12.00
CA VAL A 156 3.82 3.14 -11.21
C VAL A 156 2.46 3.43 -10.53
N LEU A 157 2.15 4.70 -10.23
CA LEU A 157 0.88 5.05 -9.58
C LEU A 157 -0.33 4.73 -10.47
N ASP A 158 -0.17 4.75 -11.80
CA ASP A 158 -1.25 4.40 -12.74
C ASP A 158 -1.60 2.90 -12.60
N TYR A 159 -0.59 2.05 -12.45
CA TYR A 159 -0.78 0.62 -12.18
C TYR A 159 -1.40 0.38 -10.81
N ILE A 160 -0.92 1.10 -9.77
CA ILE A 160 -1.45 0.97 -8.41
C ILE A 160 -2.93 1.34 -8.37
N ALA A 161 -3.36 2.39 -9.09
CA ALA A 161 -4.76 2.76 -9.20
C ALA A 161 -5.64 1.61 -9.75
N ILE A 162 -5.14 0.88 -10.77
CA ILE A 162 -5.82 -0.33 -11.26
C ILE A 162 -5.90 -1.41 -10.19
N VAL A 163 -4.80 -1.70 -9.48
CA VAL A 163 -4.78 -2.75 -8.44
C VAL A 163 -5.72 -2.44 -7.27
N ILE A 164 -5.84 -1.14 -6.90
CA ILE A 164 -6.88 -0.69 -5.94
C ILE A 164 -8.27 -0.97 -6.51
N GLY A 165 -8.52 -0.62 -7.77
CA GLY A 165 -9.80 -0.86 -8.44
C GLY A 165 -10.17 -2.34 -8.57
N GLU A 166 -9.18 -3.23 -8.64
CA GLU A 166 -9.35 -4.69 -8.58
C GLU A 166 -9.64 -5.21 -7.15
N GLY A 167 -9.63 -4.34 -6.13
CA GLY A 167 -9.87 -4.70 -4.73
C GLY A 167 -8.73 -5.47 -4.06
N LYS A 168 -7.54 -5.48 -4.68
CA LYS A 168 -6.42 -6.34 -4.27
C LYS A 168 -5.54 -5.75 -3.16
N VAL A 169 -5.79 -4.50 -2.77
CA VAL A 169 -4.98 -3.77 -1.79
C VAL A 169 -5.72 -3.64 -0.45
N ASP A 170 -6.84 -4.33 -0.26
CA ASP A 170 -7.50 -4.36 1.04
C ASP A 170 -6.78 -5.35 1.98
N PHE A 171 -5.99 -4.82 2.91
CA PHE A 171 -5.26 -5.62 3.90
C PHE A 171 -6.00 -5.63 5.24
N CYS A 172 -7.32 -5.86 5.25
CA CYS A 172 -8.06 -6.03 6.51
C CYS A 172 -7.57 -7.27 7.28
N ASP A 173 -7.20 -8.32 6.56
CA ASP A 173 -6.42 -9.43 7.11
C ASP A 173 -4.92 -9.10 6.99
N ASN A 174 -4.29 -8.77 8.12
CA ASN A 174 -2.90 -8.33 8.18
C ASN A 174 -2.20 -8.81 9.45
N SER A 175 -0.90 -8.57 9.52
CA SER A 175 -0.03 -8.98 10.62
C SER A 175 0.29 -7.83 11.59
N ASN A 176 -0.59 -6.83 11.72
CA ASN A 176 -0.37 -5.72 12.65
C ASN A 176 -0.18 -6.21 14.09
N ASP A 177 -0.95 -7.22 14.53
CA ASP A 177 -0.83 -7.75 15.90
C ASP A 177 0.46 -8.54 16.14
N LEU A 178 1.13 -9.04 15.08
CA LEU A 178 2.45 -9.65 15.22
C LEU A 178 3.49 -8.60 15.64
N VAL A 179 3.42 -7.40 15.04
CA VAL A 179 4.42 -6.33 15.23
C VAL A 179 4.02 -5.32 16.31
N ASN A 180 2.73 -5.19 16.58
CA ASN A 180 2.18 -4.24 17.53
C ASN A 180 0.92 -4.83 18.20
N PRO A 181 1.08 -5.86 19.06
CA PRO A 181 -0.04 -6.59 19.63
C PRO A 181 -0.97 -5.65 20.39
N GLY A 182 -2.22 -5.56 19.96
CA GLY A 182 -3.22 -4.68 20.59
C GLY A 182 -2.78 -3.21 20.65
N ARG A 183 -1.93 -2.76 19.71
CA ARG A 183 -1.42 -1.37 19.63
C ARG A 183 -0.61 -0.92 20.85
N ARG A 184 -0.02 -1.86 21.59
CA ARG A 184 0.67 -1.57 22.87
C ARG A 184 1.98 -0.80 22.72
N PHE A 185 2.65 -0.91 21.57
CA PHE A 185 3.96 -0.29 21.37
C PHE A 185 3.86 1.09 20.71
N TRP A 186 2.88 1.29 19.83
CA TRP A 186 2.55 2.58 19.22
C TRP A 186 1.10 2.61 18.72
N GLU A 187 0.56 3.81 18.54
CA GLU A 187 -0.67 3.98 17.76
C GLU A 187 -0.34 4.09 16.28
N TRP A 188 -1.08 3.38 15.45
CA TRP A 188 -0.95 3.48 13.99
C TRP A 188 -1.44 4.85 13.54
N ARG A 189 -0.61 5.55 12.78
CA ARG A 189 -0.98 6.84 12.20
C ARG A 189 -2.09 6.63 11.16
N THR A 190 -3.04 7.54 11.15
CA THR A 190 -4.13 7.57 10.17
C THR A 190 -3.83 8.54 9.03
N ILE A 191 -4.66 8.49 7.99
CA ILE A 191 -4.64 9.50 6.91
C ILE A 191 -5.02 10.89 7.42
N GLU A 192 -5.86 10.97 8.45
CA GLU A 192 -6.14 12.25 9.11
C GLU A 192 -4.89 12.80 9.81
N ASP A 193 -4.12 11.94 10.50
CA ASP A 193 -2.87 12.34 11.14
C ASP A 193 -1.84 12.81 10.12
N GLU A 194 -1.73 12.15 8.96
CA GLU A 194 -0.86 12.59 7.87
C GLU A 194 -1.30 13.95 7.33
N LEU A 195 -2.62 14.17 7.15
CA LEU A 195 -3.13 15.43 6.62
C LEU A 195 -2.91 16.60 7.59
N ARG A 196 -3.00 16.36 8.91
CA ARG A 196 -2.75 17.37 9.95
C ARG A 196 -1.25 17.58 10.21
N HIS A 197 -0.46 16.51 10.14
CA HIS A 197 0.95 16.49 10.51
C HIS A 197 1.77 15.65 9.51
N PRO A 198 2.05 16.15 8.29
CA PRO A 198 2.69 15.37 7.24
C PRO A 198 4.09 14.87 7.62
N GLU A 199 4.45 13.67 7.17
CA GLU A 199 5.83 13.16 7.31
C GLU A 199 6.72 13.69 6.18
N HIS A 200 7.74 14.46 6.53
CA HIS A 200 8.79 14.88 5.60
C HIS A 200 9.66 13.70 5.14
#